data_AF-A0A3S4MSM5-F1
#
_entry.id   AF-A0A3S4MSM5-F1
#
_cell.length_a   1.000
_cell.length_b   1.000
_cell.length_c   1.000
_cell.angle_alpha   90.00
_cell.angle_beta   90.00
_cell.angle_gamma   90.00
#
_symmetry.space_group_name_H-M   'P 1'
#
loop_
_entity.id
_entity.type
_entity.pdbx_description
1 polymer ?
#
loop_
_entity_poly.entity_id
_entity_poly.type
_entity_poly.pdbx_seq_one_letter_code
_entity_poly.pdbx_strand_id
1 'polypeptide(L)'
;MINGIITRTGQSKFKIYVFLLIILFISCKKPMLKNDDVVCSFQNLVCDYSKDSIRIKNVETFLLFGNPTNDTLKISLKDFQTNYRHIYEKDTFKINFEALTPISIPPHDSLGLPCVSTIDRNFDKKNTIFEKGFSVINVRSQKGVSHAPGYRLKQVHEFQLYQKWGKRNDNISL
;
A
#
# COMPACT_ATOMS: atom_id res chain seq x y z
N MET A 1 48.25 -58.43 -14.92
CA MET A 1 48.37 -57.05 -14.37
C MET A 1 47.24 -56.21 -14.95
N ILE A 2 46.12 -56.07 -14.22
CA ILE A 2 45.04 -55.15 -14.57
C ILE A 2 44.98 -54.15 -13.42
N ASN A 3 45.76 -53.08 -13.52
CA ASN A 3 45.71 -51.96 -12.60
C ASN A 3 45.74 -50.69 -13.43
N GLY A 4 44.71 -49.87 -13.26
CA GLY A 4 44.59 -48.56 -13.88
C GLY A 4 43.28 -48.44 -14.65
N ILE A 5 42.61 -47.30 -14.50
CA ILE A 5 41.34 -46.91 -15.15
C ILE A 5 40.08 -47.19 -14.29
N ILE A 6 40.15 -47.12 -12.96
CA ILE A 6 38.95 -46.82 -12.14
C ILE A 6 39.31 -45.81 -11.07
N THR A 7 39.49 -44.53 -11.42
CA THR A 7 39.48 -43.45 -10.41
C THR A 7 39.23 -42.05 -10.96
N ARG A 8 39.44 -41.75 -12.25
CA ARG A 8 39.28 -40.38 -12.78
C ARG A 8 37.84 -39.98 -13.15
N THR A 9 36.97 -40.93 -13.46
CA THR A 9 35.61 -40.64 -13.99
C THR A 9 34.60 -40.26 -12.90
N GLY A 10 34.86 -40.59 -11.63
CA GLY A 10 33.98 -40.25 -10.50
C GLY A 10 34.22 -38.85 -9.94
N GLN A 11 35.45 -38.33 -10.03
CA GLN A 11 35.80 -37.02 -9.47
C GLN A 11 35.20 -35.85 -10.28
N SER A 12 35.06 -35.97 -11.60
CA SER A 12 34.46 -34.91 -12.43
C SER A 12 32.95 -34.79 -12.20
N LYS A 13 32.25 -35.93 -12.10
CA LYS A 13 30.80 -35.97 -11.82
C LYS A 13 30.49 -35.41 -10.43
N PHE A 14 31.29 -35.73 -9.43
CA PHE A 14 31.12 -35.17 -8.07
C PHE A 14 31.24 -33.64 -8.05
N LYS A 15 32.22 -33.07 -8.78
CA LYS A 15 32.36 -31.61 -8.89
C LYS A 15 31.17 -30.95 -9.59
N ILE A 16 30.59 -31.59 -10.61
CA ILE A 16 29.39 -31.10 -11.30
C ILE A 16 28.18 -31.07 -10.35
N TYR A 17 27.98 -32.12 -9.55
CA TYR A 17 26.88 -32.16 -8.57
C TYR A 17 27.04 -31.10 -7.48
N VAL A 18 28.25 -30.88 -6.96
CA VAL A 18 28.53 -29.83 -5.98
C VAL A 18 28.27 -28.44 -6.57
N PHE A 19 28.68 -28.21 -7.82
CA PHE A 19 28.44 -26.94 -8.51
C PHE A 19 26.94 -26.68 -8.76
N LEU A 20 26.18 -27.71 -9.16
CA LEU A 20 24.72 -27.65 -9.29
C LEU A 20 24.04 -27.36 -7.94
N LEU A 21 24.51 -27.98 -6.85
CA LEU A 21 24.01 -27.74 -5.50
C LEU A 21 24.24 -26.28 -5.06
N ILE A 22 25.44 -25.74 -5.33
CA ILE A 22 25.78 -24.34 -5.03
C ILE A 22 24.89 -23.38 -5.83
N ILE A 23 24.63 -23.65 -7.11
CA ILE A 23 23.71 -22.83 -7.93
C ILE A 23 22.29 -22.89 -7.38
N LEU A 24 21.82 -24.07 -6.96
CA LEU A 24 20.51 -24.24 -6.30
C LEU A 24 20.41 -23.43 -4.99
N PHE A 25 21.47 -23.40 -4.18
CA PHE A 25 21.52 -22.61 -2.95
C PHE A 25 21.63 -21.10 -3.19
N ILE A 26 22.35 -20.67 -4.23
CA ILE A 26 22.40 -19.26 -4.64
C ILE A 26 21.05 -18.83 -5.24
N SER A 27 20.39 -19.71 -6.01
CA SER A 27 19.08 -19.45 -6.60
C SER A 27 17.93 -19.42 -5.58
N CYS A 28 18.13 -19.96 -4.36
CA CYS A 28 17.18 -19.85 -3.25
C CYS A 28 17.33 -18.55 -2.45
N LYS A 29 18.34 -17.72 -2.71
CA LYS A 29 18.35 -16.36 -2.17
C LYS A 29 17.40 -15.51 -3.00
N LYS A 30 16.10 -15.60 -2.70
CA LYS A 30 15.17 -14.52 -3.06
C LYS A 30 15.81 -13.24 -2.52
N PRO A 31 16.04 -12.21 -3.35
CA PRO A 31 16.34 -10.91 -2.79
C PRO A 31 15.15 -10.59 -1.88
N MET A 32 15.40 -10.43 -0.58
CA MET A 32 14.47 -9.68 0.26
C MET A 32 14.42 -8.30 -0.37
N LEU A 33 13.47 -8.10 -1.27
CA LEU A 33 13.06 -6.78 -1.68
C LEU A 33 12.70 -6.08 -0.37
N LYS A 34 13.52 -5.09 0.01
CA LYS A 34 13.09 -4.03 0.90
C LYS A 34 11.99 -3.27 0.16
N ASN A 35 10.80 -3.83 0.07
CA ASN A 35 9.64 -3.02 -0.21
C ASN A 35 9.25 -2.40 1.12
N ASP A 36 9.28 -1.08 1.17
CA ASP A 36 8.53 -0.29 2.12
C ASP A 36 7.05 -0.59 1.82
N ASP A 37 6.53 -1.69 2.39
CA ASP A 37 5.31 -2.42 1.99
C ASP A 37 4.00 -1.69 2.37
N VAL A 38 3.90 -0.40 2.05
CA VAL A 38 2.59 0.25 2.00
C VAL A 38 2.08 0.22 0.57
N VAL A 39 0.84 -0.24 0.38
CA VAL A 39 0.14 -0.22 -0.91
C VAL A 39 -1.27 0.33 -0.75
N CYS A 40 -1.76 0.98 -1.81
CA CYS A 40 -3.14 1.44 -1.89
C CYS A 40 -4.04 0.28 -2.34
N SER A 41 -4.97 -0.13 -1.48
CA SER A 41 -5.88 -1.25 -1.76
C SER A 41 -7.16 -0.82 -2.46
N PHE A 42 -7.77 0.30 -2.07
CA PHE A 42 -8.88 0.88 -2.81
C PHE A 42 -9.01 2.38 -2.52
N GLN A 43 -9.76 3.07 -3.38
CA GLN A 43 -10.22 4.43 -3.16
C GLN A 43 -11.73 4.60 -3.42
N ASN A 44 -12.38 5.35 -2.53
CA ASN A 44 -13.72 5.87 -2.77
C ASN A 44 -13.65 7.39 -2.91
N LEU A 45 -14.14 7.91 -4.03
CA LEU A 45 -14.36 9.32 -4.27
C LEU A 45 -15.77 9.67 -3.77
N VAL A 46 -15.86 10.47 -2.72
CA VAL A 46 -17.15 10.91 -2.17
C VAL A 46 -17.59 12.15 -2.93
N CYS A 47 -18.62 12.01 -3.74
CA CYS A 47 -19.00 12.96 -4.78
C CYS A 47 -20.39 13.55 -4.57
N ASP A 48 -20.51 14.87 -4.75
CA ASP A 48 -21.78 15.53 -5.03
C ASP A 48 -21.86 15.89 -6.51
N TYR A 49 -23.00 15.60 -7.14
CA TYR A 49 -23.16 15.76 -8.57
C TYR A 49 -23.93 17.05 -8.86
N SER A 50 -23.39 17.86 -9.76
CA SER A 50 -24.09 19.02 -10.32
C SER A 50 -24.37 18.80 -11.81
N LYS A 51 -25.07 19.77 -12.42
CA LYS A 51 -25.42 19.71 -13.85
C LYS A 51 -24.18 19.60 -14.73
N ASP A 52 -23.13 20.36 -14.42
CA ASP A 52 -21.96 20.51 -15.29
C ASP A 52 -20.66 19.98 -14.66
N SER A 53 -20.65 19.73 -13.35
CA SER A 53 -19.46 19.30 -12.60
C SER A 53 -19.76 18.20 -11.58
N ILE A 54 -18.70 17.60 -11.05
CA ILE A 54 -18.76 16.70 -9.91
C ILE A 54 -17.84 17.27 -8.83
N ARG A 55 -18.39 17.52 -7.65
CA ARG A 55 -17.63 17.94 -6.48
C ARG A 55 -17.12 16.70 -5.75
N ILE A 56 -15.81 16.49 -5.71
CA ILE A 56 -15.22 15.51 -4.82
C ILE A 56 -15.06 16.17 -3.46
N LYS A 57 -15.87 15.76 -2.48
CA LYS A 57 -15.78 16.20 -1.08
C LYS A 57 -14.53 15.63 -0.44
N ASN A 58 -14.41 14.31 -0.46
CA ASN A 58 -13.34 13.56 0.17
C ASN A 58 -12.87 12.42 -0.75
N VAL A 59 -11.63 11.98 -0.52
CA VAL A 59 -11.16 10.67 -0.96
C VAL A 59 -10.90 9.83 0.28
N GLU A 60 -11.49 8.64 0.31
CA GLU A 60 -11.17 7.59 1.27
C GLU A 60 -10.26 6.59 0.61
N THR A 61 -9.24 6.20 1.34
CA THR A 61 -8.23 5.28 0.86
C THR A 61 -8.00 4.22 1.92
N PHE A 62 -7.84 2.97 1.49
CA PHE A 62 -7.41 1.90 2.37
C PHE A 62 -5.96 1.56 2.09
N LEU A 63 -5.09 1.86 3.06
CA LEU A 63 -3.66 1.62 2.96
C LEU A 63 -3.34 0.29 3.66
N LEU A 64 -2.73 -0.64 2.91
CA LEU A 64 -2.28 -1.92 3.43
C LEU A 64 -0.80 -1.82 3.76
N PHE A 65 -0.46 -2.05 5.03
CA PHE A 65 0.90 -2.06 5.54
C PHE A 65 1.33 -3.51 5.73
N GLY A 66 2.35 -3.96 5.01
CA GLY A 66 2.95 -5.29 5.15
C GLY A 66 4.20 -5.27 6.02
N ASN A 67 4.45 -6.39 6.69
CA ASN A 67 5.69 -6.65 7.41
C ASN A 67 6.36 -7.92 6.88
N PRO A 68 7.36 -7.81 5.99
CA PRO A 68 8.07 -8.96 5.44
C PRO A 68 9.17 -9.50 6.36
N THR A 69 9.33 -8.94 7.56
CA THR A 69 10.44 -9.25 8.47
C THR A 69 10.04 -10.31 9.50
N ASN A 70 11.05 -10.86 10.19
CA ASN A 70 10.86 -11.81 11.28
C ASN A 70 10.53 -11.14 12.64
N ASP A 71 10.55 -9.80 12.70
CA ASP A 71 10.29 -9.03 13.91
C ASP A 71 8.97 -8.24 13.80
N THR A 72 8.41 -7.80 14.92
CA THR A 72 7.20 -6.95 14.89
C THR A 72 7.57 -5.55 14.38
N LEU A 73 6.92 -5.10 13.32
CA LEU A 73 7.09 -3.76 12.77
C LEU A 73 6.18 -2.78 13.51
N LYS A 74 6.76 -1.69 14.04
CA LYS A 74 6.00 -0.57 14.62
C LYS A 74 5.96 0.61 13.65
N ILE A 75 4.75 1.07 13.31
CA ILE A 75 4.56 2.19 12.40
C ILE A 75 3.88 3.33 13.14
N SER A 76 4.49 4.51 13.07
CA SER A 76 3.95 5.76 13.60
C SER A 76 2.99 6.39 12.58
N LEU A 77 1.69 6.35 12.87
CA LEU A 77 0.69 6.99 12.01
C LEU A 77 0.86 8.51 11.95
N LYS A 78 1.35 9.13 13.04
CA LYS A 78 1.68 10.56 13.06
C LYS A 78 2.79 10.91 12.05
N ASP A 79 3.83 10.08 11.98
CA ASP A 79 4.90 10.29 10.99
C ASP A 79 4.40 10.06 9.58
N PHE A 80 3.51 9.09 9.38
CA PHE A 80 2.85 8.87 8.10
C PHE A 80 2.03 10.10 7.69
N GLN A 81 1.15 10.62 8.56
CA GLN A 81 0.36 11.83 8.32
C GLN A 81 1.24 13.06 8.06
N THR A 82 2.45 13.11 8.62
CA THR A 82 3.38 14.21 8.40
C THR A 82 4.02 14.12 7.01
N ASN A 83 4.35 12.92 6.57
CA ASN A 83 5.19 12.69 5.40
C ASN A 83 4.43 12.24 4.14
N TYR A 84 3.18 11.80 4.25
CA TYR A 84 2.42 11.29 3.11
C TYR A 84 1.21 12.17 2.79
N ARG A 85 0.93 12.33 1.49
CA ARG A 85 -0.18 13.14 0.97
C ARG A 85 -0.90 12.39 -0.15
N HIS A 86 -2.20 12.61 -0.27
CA HIS A 86 -2.87 12.41 -1.55
C HIS A 86 -2.45 13.51 -2.51
N ILE A 87 -2.17 13.18 -3.76
CA ILE A 87 -1.80 14.14 -4.80
C ILE A 87 -2.62 13.90 -6.06
N TYR A 88 -3.03 14.98 -6.69
CA TYR A 88 -3.55 14.99 -8.04
C TYR A 88 -3.01 16.22 -8.75
N GLU A 89 -2.35 16.03 -9.90
CA GLU A 89 -1.60 17.08 -10.61
C GLU A 89 -0.60 17.79 -9.68
N LYS A 90 -0.84 19.06 -9.34
CA LYS A 90 0.01 19.86 -8.44
C LYS A 90 -0.55 19.97 -7.02
N ASP A 91 -1.78 19.54 -6.81
CA ASP A 91 -2.49 19.73 -5.56
C ASP A 91 -2.22 18.59 -4.60
N THR A 92 -1.94 18.94 -3.35
CA THR A 92 -1.64 17.98 -2.29
C THR A 92 -2.65 18.08 -1.17
N PHE A 93 -3.07 16.94 -0.65
CA PHE A 93 -4.10 16.84 0.36
C PHE A 93 -3.59 16.01 1.53
N LYS A 94 -3.81 16.53 2.74
CA LYS A 94 -3.35 15.86 3.96
C LYS A 94 -4.13 14.57 4.18
N ILE A 95 -3.40 13.48 4.41
CA ILE A 95 -3.99 12.19 4.83
C ILE A 95 -4.23 12.24 6.33
N ASN A 96 -5.44 11.85 6.74
CA ASN A 96 -5.80 11.68 8.14
C ASN A 96 -6.26 10.23 8.35
N PHE A 97 -5.79 9.63 9.43
CA PHE A 97 -6.27 8.33 9.91
C PHE A 97 -7.23 8.58 11.06
N GLU A 98 -8.17 7.65 11.27
CA GLU A 98 -9.01 7.66 12.48
C GLU A 98 -8.18 7.42 13.75
N ALA A 99 -7.27 6.44 13.68
CA ALA A 99 -6.34 6.17 14.77
C ALA A 99 -5.14 7.13 14.75
N LEU A 100 -4.75 7.61 15.93
CA LEU A 100 -3.52 8.39 16.14
C LEU A 100 -2.42 7.56 16.81
N THR A 101 -2.76 6.39 17.31
CA THR A 101 -1.82 5.49 17.98
C THR A 101 -0.91 4.81 16.96
N PRO A 102 0.36 4.54 17.31
CA PRO A 102 1.20 3.67 16.51
C PRO A 102 0.54 2.29 16.34
N ILE A 103 0.72 1.69 15.17
CA ILE A 103 0.31 0.31 14.91
C ILE A 103 1.48 -0.63 15.02
N SER A 104 1.21 -1.87 15.40
CA SER A 104 2.17 -2.96 15.43
C SER A 104 1.70 -4.06 14.49
N ILE A 105 2.57 -4.49 13.59
CA ILE A 105 2.29 -5.52 12.59
C ILE A 105 3.19 -6.71 12.91
N PRO A 106 2.62 -7.88 13.22
CA PRO A 106 3.41 -9.09 13.48
C PRO A 106 4.33 -9.46 12.31
N PRO A 107 5.35 -10.30 12.56
CA PRO A 107 6.19 -10.87 11.50
C PRO A 107 5.35 -11.55 10.42
N HIS A 108 5.69 -11.32 9.14
CA HIS A 108 5.03 -11.91 7.96
C HIS A 108 3.52 -11.66 7.87
N ASP A 109 3.04 -10.58 8.49
CA ASP A 109 1.63 -10.20 8.51
C ASP A 109 1.40 -8.83 7.84
N SER A 110 0.14 -8.44 7.71
CA SER A 110 -0.25 -7.15 7.16
C SER A 110 -1.44 -6.55 7.92
N LEU A 111 -1.48 -5.22 7.99
CA LEU A 111 -2.59 -4.48 8.57
C LEU A 111 -3.10 -3.43 7.58
N GLY A 112 -4.39 -3.48 7.30
CA GLY A 112 -5.07 -2.47 6.50
C GLY A 112 -5.66 -1.38 7.38
N LEU A 113 -5.42 -0.12 7.02
CA LEU A 113 -6.01 1.03 7.70
C LEU A 113 -6.75 1.95 6.73
N PRO A 114 -7.98 2.35 7.06
CA PRO A 114 -8.67 3.40 6.33
C PRO A 114 -8.07 4.78 6.68
N CYS A 115 -8.00 5.64 5.67
CA CYS A 115 -7.60 7.03 5.81
C CYS A 115 -8.41 7.91 4.86
N VAL A 116 -8.48 9.20 5.17
CA VAL A 116 -9.28 10.17 4.41
C VAL A 116 -8.50 11.44 4.15
N SER A 117 -8.77 12.06 3.01
CA SER A 117 -8.38 13.43 2.71
C SER A 117 -9.58 14.24 2.27
N THR A 118 -9.74 15.42 2.86
CA THR A 118 -10.69 16.43 2.39
C THR A 118 -10.11 17.10 1.15
N ILE A 119 -10.87 17.03 0.05
CA ILE A 119 -10.50 17.57 -1.26
C ILE A 119 -11.28 18.86 -1.51
N ASP A 120 -12.58 18.80 -1.25
CA ASP A 120 -13.56 19.85 -1.44
C ASP A 120 -13.44 20.66 -2.73
N ARG A 121 -13.44 19.96 -3.88
CA ARG A 121 -13.19 20.59 -5.18
C ARG A 121 -14.10 20.08 -6.28
N ASN A 122 -14.47 20.98 -7.19
CA ASN A 122 -15.20 20.66 -8.41
C ASN A 122 -14.25 20.21 -9.53
N PHE A 123 -14.65 19.14 -10.21
CA PHE A 123 -13.98 18.60 -11.39
C PHE A 123 -14.99 18.50 -12.54
N ASP A 124 -14.50 18.68 -13.76
CA ASP A 124 -15.25 18.34 -14.96
C ASP A 124 -15.62 16.85 -14.96
N LYS A 125 -16.83 16.51 -15.41
CA LYS A 125 -17.32 15.12 -15.46
C LYS A 125 -16.41 14.16 -16.24
N LYS A 126 -15.60 14.69 -17.16
CA LYS A 126 -14.65 13.95 -18.01
C LYS A 126 -13.22 13.94 -17.45
N ASN A 127 -13.01 14.45 -16.23
CA ASN A 127 -11.69 14.53 -15.64
C ASN A 127 -11.15 13.12 -15.34
N THR A 128 -9.87 12.88 -15.65
CA THR A 128 -9.23 11.57 -15.45
C THR A 128 -9.10 11.14 -14.00
N ILE A 129 -9.33 12.05 -13.03
CA ILE A 129 -9.43 11.71 -11.61
C ILE A 129 -10.45 10.60 -11.34
N PHE A 130 -11.53 10.54 -12.13
CA PHE A 130 -12.59 9.54 -11.97
C PHE A 130 -12.20 8.15 -12.47
N GLU A 131 -11.08 8.04 -13.19
CA GLU A 131 -10.50 6.78 -13.66
C GLU A 131 -9.26 6.39 -12.85
N LYS A 132 -8.43 7.39 -12.49
CA LYS A 132 -7.12 7.19 -11.86
C LYS A 132 -7.13 7.30 -10.34
N GLY A 133 -8.03 8.11 -9.79
CA GLY A 133 -8.03 8.46 -8.37
C GLY A 133 -6.86 9.36 -7.99
N PHE A 134 -6.63 9.48 -6.69
CA PHE A 134 -5.53 10.27 -6.11
C PHE A 134 -4.32 9.38 -5.86
N SER A 135 -3.13 9.78 -6.30
CA SER A 135 -1.92 9.07 -5.90
C SER A 135 -1.60 9.34 -4.44
N VAL A 136 -0.94 8.42 -3.74
CA VAL A 136 -0.37 8.67 -2.41
C VAL A 136 1.14 8.78 -2.55
N ILE A 137 1.73 9.88 -2.09
CA ILE A 137 3.18 10.12 -2.19
C ILE A 137 3.78 10.44 -0.83
N ASN A 138 5.03 10.02 -0.63
CA ASN A 138 5.87 10.55 0.43
C ASN A 138 6.45 11.91 -0.03
N VAL A 139 6.13 13.00 0.66
CA VAL A 139 6.55 14.36 0.28
C VAL A 139 8.06 14.59 0.41
N ARG A 140 8.75 13.84 1.29
CA ARG A 140 10.20 13.98 1.47
C ARG A 140 10.97 13.28 0.36
N SER A 141 10.57 12.04 0.03
CA SER A 141 11.28 11.22 -0.96
C SER A 141 10.69 11.32 -2.36
N GLN A 142 9.52 11.95 -2.52
CA GLN A 142 8.73 12.01 -3.76
C GLN A 142 8.36 10.62 -4.32
N LYS A 143 8.50 9.56 -3.51
CA LYS A 143 8.13 8.20 -3.90
C LYS A 143 6.63 8.00 -3.74
N GLY A 144 6.00 7.50 -4.79
CA GLY A 144 4.61 7.07 -4.78
C GLY A 144 4.42 5.72 -4.10
N VAL A 145 3.28 5.57 -3.44
CA VAL A 145 2.75 4.31 -2.94
C VAL A 145 2.11 3.59 -4.12
N SER A 146 2.46 2.32 -4.32
CA SER A 146 1.92 1.51 -5.42
C SER A 146 0.50 1.04 -5.12
N HIS A 147 -0.21 0.61 -6.16
CA HIS A 147 -1.53 0.00 -6.03
C HIS A 147 -1.39 -1.51 -5.80
N ALA A 148 -2.26 -2.07 -4.96
CA ALA A 148 -2.37 -3.52 -4.82
C ALA A 148 -2.94 -4.14 -6.11
N PRO A 149 -2.66 -5.43 -6.42
CA PRO A 149 -3.18 -6.10 -7.62
C PRO A 149 -4.72 -6.06 -7.75
N GLY A 150 -5.42 -6.01 -6.61
CA GLY A 150 -6.89 -5.93 -6.55
C GLY A 150 -7.44 -4.51 -6.42
N TYR A 151 -6.66 -3.48 -6.79
CA TYR A 151 -7.05 -2.08 -6.59
C TYR A 151 -8.38 -1.73 -7.26
N ARG A 152 -9.21 -0.98 -6.53
CA ARG A 152 -10.51 -0.50 -7.03
C ARG A 152 -10.70 0.98 -6.71
N LEU A 153 -11.20 1.71 -7.70
CA LEU A 153 -11.68 3.07 -7.55
C LEU A 153 -13.21 3.07 -7.70
N LYS A 154 -13.91 3.73 -6.79
CA LYS A 154 -15.37 3.89 -6.88
C LYS A 154 -15.76 5.34 -6.63
N GLN A 155 -16.86 5.76 -7.26
CA GLN A 155 -17.55 7.00 -6.91
C GLN A 155 -18.73 6.64 -6.02
N VAL A 156 -18.90 7.38 -4.92
CA VAL A 156 -20.00 7.18 -3.96
C VAL A 156 -20.58 8.53 -3.57
N HIS A 157 -21.88 8.60 -3.31
CA HIS A 157 -22.51 9.85 -2.87
C HIS A 157 -22.30 10.12 -1.37
N GLU A 158 -22.41 9.05 -0.60
CA GLU A 158 -22.33 9.06 0.84
C GLU A 158 -21.25 8.11 1.33
N PHE A 159 -20.72 8.48 2.48
CA PHE A 159 -19.69 7.75 3.17
C PHE A 159 -20.29 6.69 4.08
N GLN A 160 -19.68 5.50 4.14
CA GLN A 160 -20.13 4.42 5.03
C GLN A 160 -19.07 3.91 6.03
N LEU A 161 -17.81 4.36 5.98
CA LEU A 161 -16.74 3.79 6.82
C LEU A 161 -16.61 4.44 8.21
N TYR A 162 -16.98 5.73 8.35
CA TYR A 162 -17.14 6.42 9.64
C TYR A 162 -18.51 7.11 9.68
N GLN A 163 -19.59 6.33 9.90
CA GLN A 163 -20.83 6.92 10.37
C GLN A 163 -20.63 7.41 11.82
N LYS A 164 -20.74 8.73 11.99
CA LYS A 164 -20.86 9.52 13.24
C LYS A 164 -19.58 9.90 14.00
N TRP A 165 -18.77 10.81 13.47
CA TRP A 165 -18.12 11.82 14.30
C TRP A 165 -18.44 13.21 13.73
N GLY A 166 -19.40 13.93 14.35
CA GLY A 166 -19.66 15.34 14.02
C GLY A 166 -21.10 15.88 14.10
N LYS A 167 -22.15 15.05 14.18
CA LYS A 167 -23.48 15.57 14.57
C LYS A 167 -23.57 15.59 16.09
N ARG A 168 -23.44 16.78 16.69
CA ARG A 168 -24.01 17.05 18.00
C ARG A 168 -25.50 16.77 17.89
N ASN A 169 -25.98 15.71 18.51
CA ASN A 169 -27.39 15.40 18.54
C ASN A 169 -27.96 16.17 19.73
N ASP A 170 -28.50 17.36 19.49
CA ASP A 170 -29.16 18.16 20.54
C ASP A 170 -30.51 17.55 20.97
N ASN A 171 -30.92 16.44 20.33
CA ASN A 171 -32.09 15.66 20.69
C ASN A 171 -31.68 14.25 21.15
N ILE A 172 -31.34 14.13 22.44
CA ILE A 172 -31.51 12.87 23.16
C ILE A 172 -32.75 13.06 24.04
N SER A 173 -33.87 12.51 23.58
CA SER A 173 -34.89 12.00 24.49
C SER A 173 -34.62 10.50 24.65
N LEU A 174 -34.37 10.15 25.92
CA LEU A 174 -34.15 8.86 26.60
C LEU A 174 -33.95 7.61 25.72
#